data_AF-A0A329MUZ4-F1
#
_entry.id   AF-A0A329MUZ4-F1
#
_cell.length_a   1.000
_cell.length_b   1.000
_cell.length_c   1.000
_cell.angle_alpha   90.00
_cell.angle_beta   90.00
_cell.angle_gamma   90.00
#
_symmetry.space_group_name_H-M   'P 1'
#
loop_
_entity.id
_entity.type
_entity.pdbx_description
1 polymer ?
#
loop_
_entity_poly.entity_id
_entity_poly.type
_entity_poly.pdbx_seq_one_letter_code
_entity_poly.pdbx_strand_id
1 'polypeptide(L)'
;MKKILFYASFGICLIQLCFYLFIPFGGVLTIVSTIRKGLYNKRYLTPLSEQIDWDKLTLLNQTVALIYFLCIIVGVVLPWLPKLKKDIKHNLTIIACIISLSILFVGRLF
;
A
#
# COMPACT_ATOMS: atom_id res chain seq x y z
N MET A 1 18.62 14.31 10.04
CA MET A 1 18.24 12.99 9.49
C MET A 1 16.74 12.69 9.53
N LYS A 2 16.05 12.71 10.68
CA LYS A 2 14.61 12.33 10.77
C LYS A 2 13.68 13.08 9.81
N LYS A 3 13.89 14.39 9.60
CA LYS A 3 13.11 15.19 8.62
C LYS A 3 13.30 14.71 7.18
N ILE A 4 14.52 14.34 6.79
CA ILE A 4 14.83 13.88 5.43
C ILE A 4 14.12 12.54 5.18
N LEU A 5 14.20 11.61 6.12
CA LEU A 5 13.50 10.32 6.05
C LEU A 5 11.99 10.52 5.94
N PHE A 6 11.41 11.44 6.71
CA PHE A 6 9.99 11.74 6.63
C PHE A 6 9.57 12.26 5.24
N TYR A 7 10.26 13.25 4.68
CA TYR A 7 9.92 13.76 3.35
C TYR A 7 10.15 12.73 2.24
N ALA A 8 11.18 11.89 2.37
CA ALA A 8 11.41 10.78 1.46
C ALA A 8 10.26 9.76 1.53
N SER A 9 9.86 9.33 2.74
CA SER A 9 8.73 8.42 2.93
C SER A 9 7.41 9.00 2.42
N PHE A 10 7.14 10.27 2.72
CA PHE A 10 5.98 10.97 2.19
C PHE A 10 6.01 11.02 0.65
N GLY A 11 7.15 11.36 0.06
CA GLY A 11 7.33 11.40 -1.40
C GLY A 11 7.10 10.05 -2.05
N ILE A 12 7.61 8.96 -1.46
CA ILE A 12 7.38 7.58 -1.95
C ILE A 12 5.89 7.23 -1.91
N CYS A 13 5.22 7.44 -0.77
CA CYS A 13 3.78 7.18 -0.66
C CYS A 13 2.98 8.05 -1.65
N LEU A 14 3.33 9.32 -1.80
CA LEU A 14 2.67 10.23 -2.72
C LEU A 14 2.84 9.76 -4.18
N ILE A 15 4.05 9.39 -4.58
CA ILE A 15 4.33 8.86 -5.92
C ILE A 15 3.52 7.58 -6.16
N GLN A 16 3.52 6.63 -5.21
CA GLN A 16 2.72 5.41 -5.29
C GLN A 16 1.23 5.75 -5.46
N LEU A 17 0.68 6.66 -4.66
CA LEU A 17 -0.70 7.09 -4.78
C LEU A 17 -0.99 7.72 -6.14
N CYS A 18 -0.10 8.60 -6.62
CA CYS A 18 -0.21 9.24 -7.93
C CYS A 18 -0.20 8.22 -9.07
N PHE A 19 0.65 7.19 -9.03
CA PHE A 19 0.60 6.11 -10.01
C PHE A 19 -0.79 5.48 -10.08
N TYR A 20 -1.41 5.16 -8.94
CA TYR A 20 -2.74 4.56 -8.91
C TYR A 20 -3.90 5.52 -9.20
N LEU A 21 -3.68 6.84 -9.18
CA LEU A 21 -4.70 7.85 -9.49
C LEU A 21 -4.60 8.42 -10.91
N PHE A 22 -3.41 8.39 -11.53
CA PHE A 22 -3.12 9.05 -12.82
C PHE A 22 -2.72 8.09 -13.95
N ILE A 23 -2.61 6.77 -13.71
CA ILE A 23 -2.53 5.76 -14.78
C ILE A 23 -3.80 5.83 -15.65
N PRO A 24 -3.71 5.66 -16.99
CA PRO A 24 -4.53 6.30 -18.03
C PRO A 24 -6.06 6.28 -17.90
N PHE A 25 -6.66 5.45 -17.05
CA PHE A 25 -8.12 5.41 -16.85
C PHE A 25 -8.53 5.15 -15.39
N GLY A 26 -7.65 5.47 -14.44
CA GLY A 26 -7.76 4.92 -13.10
C GLY A 26 -7.61 5.92 -11.98
N GLY A 27 -8.67 6.66 -11.67
CA GLY A 27 -8.77 7.37 -10.39
C GLY A 27 -9.06 6.41 -9.23
N VAL A 28 -9.90 6.85 -8.29
CA VAL A 28 -10.35 6.03 -7.15
C VAL A 28 -10.93 4.67 -7.56
N LEU A 29 -11.54 4.57 -8.75
CA LEU A 29 -12.07 3.32 -9.30
C LEU A 29 -10.98 2.26 -9.52
N THR A 30 -9.76 2.64 -9.87
CA THR A 30 -8.65 1.70 -10.01
C THR A 30 -8.20 1.18 -8.66
N ILE A 31 -8.19 2.02 -7.63
CA ILE A 31 -7.92 1.58 -6.25
C ILE A 31 -8.96 0.53 -5.83
N VAL A 32 -10.25 0.83 -6.00
CA VAL A 32 -11.34 -0.11 -5.63
C VAL A 32 -11.29 -1.40 -6.46
N SER A 33 -11.03 -1.30 -7.76
CA SER A 33 -10.86 -2.48 -8.63
C SER A 33 -9.65 -3.32 -8.20
N THR A 34 -8.55 -2.69 -7.80
CA THR A 34 -7.34 -3.39 -7.33
C THR A 34 -7.60 -4.08 -6.01
N ILE A 35 -8.32 -3.44 -5.08
CA ILE A 35 -8.75 -4.07 -3.83
C ILE A 35 -9.65 -5.28 -4.11
N ARG A 36 -10.63 -5.17 -5.02
CA ARG A 36 -11.52 -6.29 -5.36
C ARG A 36 -10.82 -7.44 -6.07
N LYS A 37 -9.88 -7.16 -6.97
CA LYS A 37 -9.13 -8.20 -7.70
C LYS A 37 -7.98 -8.78 -6.87
N GLY A 38 -7.55 -8.06 -5.84
CA GLY A 38 -6.32 -8.32 -5.10
C GLY A 38 -5.11 -7.68 -5.79
N LEU A 39 -4.04 -7.47 -5.01
CA LEU A 39 -2.83 -6.78 -5.46
C LEU A 39 -1.95 -7.69 -6.33
N TYR A 40 -1.87 -8.97 -5.97
CA TYR A 40 -1.03 -9.95 -6.65
C TYR A 40 -1.78 -10.71 -7.73
N ASN A 41 -1.08 -11.01 -8.83
CA ASN A 41 -1.62 -11.81 -9.91
C ASN A 41 -1.76 -13.28 -9.49
N LYS A 42 -2.75 -14.00 -10.02
CA LYS A 42 -3.04 -15.41 -9.68
C LYS A 42 -1.82 -16.32 -9.84
N ARG A 43 -0.93 -16.03 -10.80
CA ARG A 43 0.33 -16.77 -11.01
C ARG A 43 1.21 -16.83 -9.75
N TYR A 44 1.27 -15.74 -8.98
CA TYR A 44 2.03 -15.67 -7.72
C TYR A 44 1.36 -16.44 -6.57
N LEU A 45 0.04 -16.67 -6.66
CA LEU A 45 -0.72 -17.38 -5.64
C LEU A 45 -0.79 -18.89 -5.89
N THR A 46 -0.49 -19.35 -7.11
CA THR A 46 -0.49 -20.77 -7.51
C THR A 46 0.28 -21.67 -6.53
N PRO A 47 1.54 -21.38 -6.13
CA PRO A 47 2.26 -22.25 -5.20
C PRO A 47 1.64 -22.29 -3.80
N LEU A 48 0.93 -21.24 -3.36
CA LEU A 48 0.19 -21.27 -2.10
C LEU A 48 -1.14 -22.00 -2.21
N SER A 49 -1.73 -22.08 -3.41
CA SER A 49 -3.02 -22.74 -3.64
C SER A 49 -2.96 -24.26 -3.48
N GLU A 50 -1.77 -24.84 -3.52
CA GLU A 50 -1.54 -26.25 -3.21
C GLU A 50 -1.77 -26.56 -1.72
N GLN A 51 -1.72 -25.54 -0.86
CA GLN A 51 -1.85 -25.68 0.60
C GLN A 51 -3.09 -25.00 1.18
N ILE A 52 -3.67 -24.04 0.47
CA ILE A 52 -4.76 -23.18 0.96
C ILE A 52 -5.82 -23.01 -0.13
N ASP A 53 -7.11 -23.08 0.26
CA ASP A 53 -8.25 -22.83 -0.64
C ASP A 53 -8.13 -21.50 -1.40
N TRP A 54 -8.49 -21.51 -2.69
CA TRP A 54 -8.45 -20.34 -3.56
C TRP A 54 -9.28 -19.15 -3.06
N ASP A 55 -10.41 -19.40 -2.39
CA ASP A 55 -11.26 -18.35 -1.84
C ASP A 55 -10.56 -17.62 -0.68
N LYS A 56 -9.88 -18.36 0.19
CA LYS A 56 -9.10 -17.80 1.30
C LYS A 56 -7.90 -17.01 0.79
N LEU A 57 -7.20 -17.51 -0.24
CA LEU A 57 -6.10 -16.78 -0.87
C LEU A 57 -6.55 -15.49 -1.55
N THR A 58 -7.70 -15.53 -2.22
CA THR A 58 -8.29 -14.34 -2.84
C THR A 58 -8.62 -13.30 -1.77
N LEU A 59 -9.25 -13.72 -0.67
CA LEU A 59 -9.59 -12.83 0.44
C LEU A 59 -8.35 -12.25 1.13
N LEU A 60 -7.29 -13.05 1.32
CA LEU A 60 -6.00 -12.58 1.82
C LEU A 60 -5.40 -11.53 0.88
N ASN A 61 -5.39 -11.78 -0.42
CA ASN A 61 -4.84 -10.86 -1.43
C ASN A 61 -5.62 -9.53 -1.50
N GLN A 62 -6.95 -9.59 -1.39
CA GLN A 62 -7.80 -8.40 -1.28
C GLN A 62 -7.50 -7.61 0.02
N THR A 63 -7.30 -8.32 1.14
CA THR A 63 -6.95 -7.72 2.44
C THR A 63 -5.59 -7.05 2.38
N VAL A 64 -4.59 -7.69 1.76
CA VAL A 64 -3.25 -7.10 1.55
C VAL A 64 -3.35 -5.85 0.68
N ALA A 65 -4.14 -5.88 -0.40
CA ALA A 65 -4.38 -4.70 -1.22
C ALA A 65 -5.01 -3.56 -0.41
N LEU A 66 -5.99 -3.85 0.44
CA LEU A 66 -6.63 -2.86 1.31
C LEU A 66 -5.62 -2.23 2.28
N ILE A 67 -4.80 -3.05 2.95
CA ILE A 67 -3.76 -2.58 3.87
C ILE A 67 -2.75 -1.69 3.13
N TYR A 68 -2.31 -2.10 1.94
CA TYR A 68 -1.40 -1.33 1.10
C TYR A 68 -1.93 0.08 0.81
N PHE A 69 -3.17 0.20 0.32
CA PHE A 69 -3.75 1.51 0.03
C PHE A 69 -4.00 2.33 1.30
N LEU A 70 -4.40 1.70 2.40
CA LEU A 70 -4.53 2.40 3.68
C LEU A 70 -3.20 2.98 4.15
N CYS A 71 -2.10 2.22 4.06
CA CYS A 71 -0.77 2.69 4.42
C CYS A 71 -0.35 3.90 3.57
N ILE A 72 -0.60 3.85 2.26
CA ILE A 72 -0.27 4.96 1.37
C ILE A 72 -1.10 6.21 1.69
N ILE A 73 -2.42 6.05 1.82
CA ILE A 73 -3.34 7.15 2.14
C ILE A 73 -2.96 7.76 3.49
N VAL A 74 -2.70 6.94 4.51
CA VAL A 74 -2.23 7.41 5.82
C VAL A 74 -0.92 8.17 5.65
N GLY A 75 0.08 7.61 4.95
CA GLY A 75 1.36 8.27 4.73
C GLY A 75 1.23 9.65 4.05
N VAL A 76 0.24 9.81 3.17
CA VAL A 76 -0.01 11.09 2.47
C VAL A 76 -0.86 12.05 3.27
N VAL A 77 -1.90 11.59 3.98
CA VAL A 77 -2.89 12.43 4.68
C VAL A 77 -2.40 12.89 6.06
N LEU A 78 -1.66 12.03 6.77
CA LEU A 78 -1.24 12.28 8.16
C LEU A 78 -0.42 13.57 8.37
N PRO A 79 0.47 13.98 7.44
CA PRO A 79 1.15 15.27 7.52
C PRO A 79 0.21 16.48 7.64
N TRP A 80 -0.94 16.42 6.94
CA TRP A 80 -1.92 17.50 6.80
C TRP A 80 -2.86 17.63 8.01
N LEU A 81 -2.92 16.63 8.90
CA LEU A 81 -3.83 16.64 10.06
C LEU A 81 -3.35 17.61 11.15
N PRO A 82 -4.04 18.73 11.45
CA PRO A 82 -3.51 19.77 12.34
C PRO A 82 -3.38 19.33 13.82
N LYS A 83 -4.15 18.32 14.25
CA LYS A 83 -4.29 17.94 15.68
C LYS A 83 -3.26 16.90 16.19
N LEU A 84 -2.41 16.34 15.33
CA LEU A 84 -1.45 15.30 15.73
C LEU A 84 -0.06 15.88 16.05
N LYS A 85 0.60 15.35 17.09
CA LYS A 85 1.99 15.70 17.44
C LYS A 85 2.93 15.38 16.27
N LYS A 86 3.87 16.30 15.98
CA LYS A 86 4.81 16.18 14.83
C LYS A 86 5.60 14.87 14.85
N ASP A 87 6.08 14.44 16.01
CA ASP A 87 6.88 13.21 16.12
C ASP A 87 6.07 11.94 15.81
N ILE A 88 4.81 11.92 16.23
CA ILE A 88 3.89 10.80 15.95
C ILE A 88 3.60 10.75 14.44
N LYS A 89 3.38 11.91 13.80
CA LYS A 89 3.18 11.98 12.34
C LYS A 89 4.38 11.43 11.57
N HIS A 90 5.58 11.84 11.97
CA HIS A 90 6.80 11.39 11.31
C HIS A 90 6.95 9.87 11.41
N ASN A 91 6.82 9.33 12.62
CA ASN A 91 6.98 7.89 12.84
C ASN A 91 5.92 7.06 12.09
N LEU A 92 4.66 7.46 12.16
CA LEU A 92 3.58 6.75 11.46
C LEU A 92 3.73 6.79 9.94
N THR A 93 4.15 7.93 9.37
CA THR A 93 4.40 8.04 7.92
C THR A 93 5.54 7.13 7.48
N ILE A 94 6.61 7.05 8.27
CA ILE A 94 7.75 6.15 8.01
C ILE A 94 7.30 4.69 8.10
N ILE A 95 6.55 4.31 9.14
CA ILE A 95 6.03 2.96 9.32
C ILE A 95 5.12 2.58 8.15
N ALA A 96 4.20 3.45 7.77
CA ALA A 96 3.27 3.21 6.67
C ALA A 96 4.02 3.05 5.32
N CYS A 97 5.05 3.86 5.09
CA CYS A 97 5.92 3.72 3.92
C CYS A 97 6.64 2.37 3.92
N ILE A 98 7.22 1.94 5.04
CA ILE A 98 7.91 0.65 5.15
C ILE A 98 6.94 -0.50 4.84
N ILE A 99 5.74 -0.49 5.44
CA ILE A 99 4.72 -1.52 5.18
C ILE A 99 4.32 -1.55 3.70
N SER A 100 4.08 -0.38 3.09
CA SER A 100 3.72 -0.30 1.67
C SER A 100 4.80 -0.86 0.75
N LEU A 101 6.07 -0.58 1.07
CA LEU A 101 7.22 -1.10 0.33
C LEU A 101 7.37 -2.60 0.54
N SER A 102 7.25 -3.09 1.77
CA SER A 102 7.28 -4.53 2.06
C SER A 102 6.22 -5.28 1.25
N ILE A 103 5.00 -4.77 1.17
CA ILE A 103 3.93 -5.36 0.36
C ILE A 103 4.30 -5.36 -1.13
N LEU A 104 4.81 -4.25 -1.67
CA LEU A 104 5.24 -4.20 -3.08
C LEU A 104 6.38 -5.17 -3.41
N PHE A 105 7.37 -5.30 -2.51
CA PHE A 105 8.53 -6.16 -2.74
C PHE A 105 8.20 -7.64 -2.53
N VAL A 106 7.32 -7.98 -1.58
CA VAL A 106 6.88 -9.38 -1.36
C VAL A 106 6.27 -9.95 -2.64
N GLY A 107 5.42 -9.20 -3.35
CA GLY A 107 4.87 -9.65 -4.63
C GLY A 107 5.87 -9.79 -5.78
N ARG A 108 7.12 -9.37 -5.59
CA ARG A 108 8.18 -9.43 -6.60
C ARG A 108 9.26 -10.47 -6.28
N LEU A 109 9.31 -10.96 -5.03
CA LEU A 109 10.27 -11.97 -4.56
C LEU A 109 9.73 -13.40 -4.64
N PHE A 110 8.42 -13.57 -4.80
CA PHE A 110 7.73 -14.83 -5.11
C PHE A 110 7.20 -14.80 -6.55
#